data_AF-A0A838WFJ6-F1
#
_entry.id   AF-A0A838WFJ6-F1
#
_cell.length_a   1.000
_cell.length_b   1.000
_cell.length_c   1.000
_cell.angle_alpha   90.00
_cell.angle_beta   90.00
_cell.angle_gamma   90.00
#
_symmetry.space_group_name_H-M   'P 1'
#
loop_
_entity.id
_entity.type
_entity.pdbx_description
1 polymer ?
#
loop_
_entity_poly.entity_id
_entity_poly.type
_entity_poly.pdbx_seq_one_letter_code
_entity_poly.pdbx_strand_id
1 'polypeptide(L)'
;MKGVLFAVAIFLSFGVAQLAAQQAAPVAMSDSVVLGSARGAEAARHESTTNWVAGGFAGGMTLGPIGAGLSWVLANNSDATVALPQKMMLISQSGPEYMHAFEDSYASTLRSRRKRSALVGGAIGTAALAAVVTTVWAVYYYY
;
A
#
# COMPACT_ATOMS: atom_id res chain seq x y z
N MET A 1 -47.26 -27.88 -27.06
CA MET A 1 -46.26 -26.89 -26.58
C MET A 1 -45.33 -27.50 -25.54
N LYS A 2 -44.55 -28.55 -25.88
CA LYS A 2 -43.64 -29.24 -24.94
C LYS A 2 -42.21 -29.44 -25.47
N GLY A 3 -41.93 -29.02 -26.71
CA GLY A 3 -40.63 -29.25 -27.37
C GLY A 3 -39.60 -28.13 -27.25
N VAL A 4 -39.97 -26.94 -26.79
CA VAL A 4 -39.07 -25.77 -26.74
C VAL A 4 -38.26 -25.71 -25.44
N LEU A 5 -38.73 -26.38 -24.37
CA LEU A 5 -38.08 -26.36 -23.05
C LEU A 5 -36.84 -27.26 -22.95
N PHE A 6 -36.66 -28.22 -23.86
CA PHE A 6 -35.51 -29.14 -23.82
C PHE A 6 -34.25 -28.58 -24.51
N ALA A 7 -34.39 -27.61 -25.41
CA ALA A 7 -33.25 -27.02 -26.13
C ALA A 7 -32.49 -25.97 -25.28
N VAL A 8 -33.15 -25.34 -24.31
CA VAL A 8 -32.54 -24.30 -23.47
C VAL A 8 -31.65 -24.90 -22.37
N ALA A 9 -31.95 -26.13 -21.91
CA ALA A 9 -31.20 -26.77 -20.84
C ALA A 9 -29.79 -27.25 -21.27
N ILE A 10 -29.60 -27.56 -22.56
CA ILE A 10 -28.34 -28.13 -23.07
C ILE A 10 -27.29 -27.01 -23.34
N PHE A 11 -27.74 -25.78 -23.62
CA PHE A 11 -26.83 -24.65 -23.86
C PHE A 11 -26.22 -24.05 -22.59
N LEU A 12 -26.87 -24.20 -21.43
CA LEU A 12 -26.35 -23.70 -20.15
C LEU A 12 -25.24 -24.59 -19.56
N SER A 13 -25.16 -25.86 -19.94
CA SER A 13 -24.12 -26.79 -19.46
C SER A 13 -22.78 -26.67 -20.19
N PHE A 14 -22.74 -26.11 -21.40
CA PHE A 14 -21.47 -25.94 -22.15
C PHE A 14 -20.73 -24.63 -21.85
N GLY A 15 -21.42 -23.60 -21.34
CA GLY A 15 -20.78 -22.32 -21.00
C GLY A 15 -19.91 -22.34 -19.75
N VAL A 16 -20.19 -23.24 -18.80
CA VAL A 16 -19.47 -23.30 -17.51
C VAL A 16 -18.16 -24.08 -17.61
N ALA A 17 -18.10 -25.10 -18.48
CA ALA A 17 -16.89 -25.90 -18.65
C ALA A 17 -15.72 -25.10 -19.25
N GLN A 18 -16.01 -24.08 -20.06
CA GLN A 18 -14.99 -23.26 -20.72
C GLN A 18 -14.44 -22.15 -19.82
N LEU A 19 -15.18 -21.74 -18.78
CA LEU A 19 -14.69 -20.79 -17.77
C LEU A 19 -13.65 -21.42 -16.83
N ALA A 20 -13.71 -22.74 -16.62
CA ALA A 20 -12.77 -23.48 -15.78
C ALA A 20 -11.46 -23.85 -16.49
N ALA A 21 -11.45 -23.91 -17.82
CA ALA A 21 -10.27 -24.23 -18.63
C ALA A 21 -9.37 -23.02 -18.89
N GLN A 22 -9.81 -21.80 -18.55
CA GLN A 22 -8.95 -20.62 -18.51
C GLN A 22 -8.19 -20.58 -17.17
N GLN A 23 -7.59 -21.71 -16.80
CA GLN A 23 -6.45 -21.71 -15.90
C GLN A 23 -5.39 -20.89 -16.61
N ALA A 24 -5.28 -19.62 -16.21
CA ALA A 24 -4.16 -18.76 -16.56
C ALA A 24 -2.90 -19.59 -16.35
N ALA A 25 -2.21 -19.93 -17.45
CA ALA A 25 -0.90 -20.50 -17.35
C ALA A 25 -0.11 -19.61 -16.37
N PRO A 26 0.55 -20.16 -15.34
CA PRO A 26 1.38 -19.35 -14.47
C PRO A 26 2.35 -18.61 -15.39
N VAL A 27 2.17 -17.31 -15.53
CA VAL A 27 3.05 -16.47 -16.33
C VAL A 27 4.40 -16.63 -15.64
N ALA A 28 5.32 -17.35 -16.27
CA ALA A 28 6.67 -17.49 -15.77
C ALA A 28 7.23 -16.08 -15.63
N MET A 29 7.31 -15.60 -14.39
CA MET A 29 7.77 -14.25 -14.08
C MET A 29 9.20 -14.16 -14.59
N SER A 30 9.47 -13.26 -15.54
CA SER A 30 10.81 -13.12 -16.10
C SER A 30 11.79 -12.70 -15.01
N ASP A 31 13.03 -13.19 -15.08
CA ASP A 31 14.07 -12.88 -14.08
C ASP A 31 14.30 -11.35 -13.94
N SER A 32 14.08 -10.60 -15.02
CA SER A 32 14.14 -9.13 -15.04
C SER A 32 13.06 -8.49 -14.15
N VAL A 33 11.84 -9.03 -14.14
CA VAL A 33 10.74 -8.54 -13.30
C VAL A 33 11.01 -8.85 -11.82
N VAL A 34 11.50 -10.06 -11.51
CA VAL A 34 11.87 -10.45 -10.14
C VAL A 34 12.99 -9.56 -9.62
N LEU A 35 14.06 -9.38 -10.42
CA LEU A 35 15.19 -8.53 -10.03
C LEU A 35 14.79 -7.06 -9.89
N GLY A 36 13.99 -6.54 -10.83
CA GLY A 36 13.48 -5.17 -10.80
C GLY A 36 12.65 -4.90 -9.54
N SER A 37 11.73 -5.81 -9.21
CA SER A 37 10.92 -5.69 -8.00
C SER A 37 11.75 -5.76 -6.72
N ALA A 38 12.74 -6.65 -6.61
CA ALA A 38 13.61 -6.72 -5.44
C ALA A 38 14.44 -5.45 -5.27
N ARG A 39 15.00 -4.92 -6.36
CA ARG A 39 15.81 -3.69 -6.36
C ARG A 39 14.97 -2.45 -6.04
N GLY A 40 13.75 -2.36 -6.56
CA GLY A 40 12.84 -1.26 -6.25
C GLY A 40 12.43 -1.23 -4.77
N ALA A 41 12.17 -2.40 -4.19
CA ALA A 41 11.84 -2.52 -2.78
C ALA A 41 13.03 -2.12 -1.88
N GLU A 42 14.25 -2.51 -2.26
CA GLU A 42 15.46 -2.13 -1.53
C GLU A 42 15.74 -0.64 -1.64
N ALA A 43 15.63 -0.05 -2.83
CA ALA A 43 15.77 1.39 -3.02
C ALA A 43 14.78 2.17 -2.15
N ALA A 44 13.52 1.73 -2.09
CA ALA A 44 12.50 2.33 -1.24
C ALA A 44 12.78 2.24 0.27
N ARG A 45 13.70 1.36 0.72
CA ARG A 45 14.10 1.26 2.14
C ARG A 45 15.07 2.35 2.56
N HIS A 46 15.85 2.88 1.61
CA HIS A 46 16.78 3.98 1.88
C HIS A 46 16.10 5.34 1.95
N GLU A 47 14.86 5.45 1.48
CA GLU A 47 14.06 6.65 1.62
C GLU A 47 13.68 6.92 3.08
N SER A 48 13.79 8.19 3.47
CA SER A 48 13.42 8.63 4.81
C SER A 48 11.89 8.65 4.97
N THR A 49 11.41 8.10 6.09
CA THR A 49 10.00 8.16 6.48
C THR A 49 9.76 9.00 7.74
N THR A 50 10.79 9.70 8.23
CA THR A 50 10.75 10.47 9.48
C THR A 50 9.66 11.53 9.49
N ASN A 51 9.45 12.23 8.37
CA ASN A 51 8.40 13.24 8.25
C ASN A 51 6.99 12.64 8.46
N TRP A 52 6.79 11.38 8.09
CA TRP A 52 5.53 10.68 8.32
C TRP A 52 5.36 10.26 9.77
N VAL A 53 6.44 9.88 10.46
CA VAL A 53 6.39 9.68 11.92
C VAL A 53 6.00 10.97 12.63
N ALA A 54 6.65 12.08 12.28
CA ALA A 54 6.37 13.38 12.89
C ALA A 54 4.93 13.85 12.62
N GLY A 55 4.45 13.73 11.36
CA GLY A 55 3.07 14.06 11.01
C GLY A 55 2.04 13.14 11.68
N GLY A 56 2.36 11.86 11.81
CA GLY A 56 1.58 10.91 12.62
C GLY A 56 1.47 11.39 14.06
N PHE A 57 2.61 11.64 14.70
CA PHE A 57 2.69 12.08 16.10
C PHE A 57 1.93 13.38 16.36
N ALA A 58 2.14 14.39 15.53
CA ALA A 58 1.45 15.67 15.66
C ALA A 58 -0.07 15.50 15.50
N GLY A 59 -0.52 14.70 14.51
CA GLY A 59 -1.94 14.38 14.34
C GLY A 59 -2.51 13.63 15.56
N GLY A 60 -1.78 12.63 16.06
CA GLY A 60 -2.16 11.88 17.25
C GLY A 60 -2.26 12.73 18.51
N MET A 61 -1.34 13.67 18.73
CA MET A 61 -1.37 14.55 19.90
C MET A 61 -2.52 15.56 19.87
N THR A 62 -2.92 16.00 18.68
CA THR A 62 -3.91 17.09 18.54
C THR A 62 -5.33 16.56 18.48
N LEU A 63 -5.55 15.47 17.75
CA LEU A 63 -6.87 14.93 17.44
C LEU A 63 -7.01 13.46 17.87
N GLY A 64 -6.03 12.91 18.59
CA GLY A 64 -6.06 11.51 19.04
C GLY A 64 -6.08 10.52 17.87
N PRO A 65 -6.86 9.43 17.96
CA PRO A 65 -6.93 8.41 16.92
C PRO A 65 -7.37 8.95 15.55
N ILE A 66 -8.19 10.00 15.52
CA ILE A 66 -8.69 10.60 14.26
C ILE A 66 -7.53 11.26 13.51
N GLY A 67 -6.70 12.03 14.20
CA GLY A 67 -5.53 12.66 13.59
C GLY A 67 -4.50 11.64 13.12
N ALA A 68 -4.30 10.56 13.88
CA ALA A 68 -3.47 9.43 13.44
C ALA A 68 -4.01 8.79 12.15
N GLY A 69 -5.32 8.62 12.04
CA GLY A 69 -5.98 8.10 10.83
C GLY A 69 -5.82 9.03 9.62
N LEU A 70 -5.98 10.34 9.81
CA LEU A 70 -5.76 11.33 8.74
C LEU A 70 -4.30 11.30 8.23
N SER A 71 -3.33 11.29 9.14
CA SER A 71 -1.91 11.17 8.77
C SER A 71 -1.61 9.88 8.01
N TRP A 72 -2.30 8.78 8.34
CA TRP A 72 -2.17 7.52 7.59
C TRP A 72 -2.75 7.60 6.18
N VAL A 73 -3.93 8.20 6.00
CA VAL A 73 -4.55 8.38 4.67
C VAL A 73 -3.68 9.28 3.80
N LEU A 74 -3.14 10.37 4.35
CA LEU A 74 -2.20 11.24 3.65
C LEU A 74 -0.91 10.50 3.26
N ALA A 75 -0.39 9.65 4.14
CA ALA A 75 0.77 8.81 3.83
C ALA A 75 0.48 7.82 2.69
N ASN A 76 -0.72 7.25 2.65
CA ASN A 76 -1.14 6.33 1.60
C ASN A 76 -1.23 6.99 0.23
N ASN A 77 -1.73 8.23 0.19
CA ASN A 77 -1.91 9.00 -1.04
C ASN A 77 -0.67 9.82 -1.44
N SER A 78 0.44 9.64 -0.74
CA SER A 78 1.67 10.37 -1.04
C SER A 78 2.32 9.91 -2.34
N ASP A 79 2.89 10.88 -3.07
CA ASP A 79 3.66 10.62 -4.28
C ASP A 79 4.91 9.80 -3.96
N ALA A 80 5.02 8.66 -4.61
CA ALA A 80 6.13 7.73 -4.46
C ALA A 80 6.82 7.57 -5.82
N THR A 81 7.24 8.71 -6.38
CA THR A 81 7.92 8.78 -7.67
C THR A 81 9.42 8.55 -7.49
N VAL A 82 10.00 7.74 -8.37
CA VAL A 82 11.45 7.59 -8.50
C VAL A 82 12.00 8.84 -9.19
N ALA A 83 13.12 9.39 -8.69
CA ALA A 83 13.74 10.57 -9.29
C ALA A 83 14.14 10.31 -10.76
N LEU A 84 13.87 11.28 -11.65
CA LEU A 84 14.15 11.16 -13.09
C LEU A 84 15.59 10.71 -13.44
N PRO A 85 16.66 11.17 -12.76
CA PRO A 85 18.02 10.72 -13.07
C PRO A 85 18.22 9.21 -12.85
N GLN A 86 17.62 8.66 -11.79
CA GLN A 86 17.65 7.21 -11.55
C GLN A 86 16.83 6.46 -12.59
N LYS A 87 15.68 7.01 -13.01
CA LYS A 87 14.87 6.39 -14.06
C LYS A 87 15.65 6.21 -15.36
N MET A 88 16.37 7.24 -15.80
CA MET A 88 17.16 7.18 -17.04
C MET A 88 18.31 6.17 -16.97
N MET A 89 18.96 6.04 -15.81
CA MET A 89 20.04 5.05 -15.60
C MET A 89 19.51 3.61 -15.61
N LEU A 90 18.33 3.37 -15.02
CA LEU A 90 17.72 2.04 -14.95
C LEU A 90 17.13 1.59 -16.30
N ILE A 91 16.51 2.50 -17.06
CA ILE A 91 15.98 2.22 -18.42
C ILE A 91 17.10 1.80 -19.37
N SER A 92 18.25 2.48 -19.33
CA SER A 92 19.37 2.22 -20.25
C SER A 92 20.07 0.88 -20.00
N GLN A 93 19.92 0.29 -18.80
CA GLN A 93 20.64 -0.93 -18.41
C GLN A 93 19.80 -2.21 -18.48
N SER A 94 18.48 -2.13 -18.28
CA SER A 94 17.69 -3.31 -17.90
C SER A 94 16.40 -3.51 -18.71
N GLY A 95 16.06 -2.57 -19.60
CA GLY A 95 14.87 -2.63 -20.45
C GLY A 95 13.55 -2.21 -19.77
N PRO A 96 12.45 -2.14 -20.53
CA PRO A 96 11.17 -1.57 -20.06
C PRO A 96 10.47 -2.40 -18.98
N GLU A 97 10.50 -3.73 -19.08
CA GLU A 97 9.84 -4.63 -18.12
C GLU A 97 10.44 -4.54 -16.72
N TYR A 98 11.78 -4.47 -16.64
CA TYR A 98 12.49 -4.25 -15.38
C TYR A 98 12.07 -2.91 -14.75
N MET A 99 11.98 -1.85 -15.56
CA MET A 99 11.62 -0.52 -15.08
C MET A 99 10.21 -0.49 -14.47
N HIS A 100 9.23 -1.09 -15.16
CA HIS A 100 7.87 -1.16 -14.64
C HIS A 100 7.82 -1.91 -13.30
N ALA A 101 8.48 -3.07 -13.22
CA ALA A 101 8.54 -3.87 -11.99
C ALA A 101 9.26 -3.13 -10.84
N PHE A 102 10.31 -2.36 -11.17
CA PHE A 102 11.04 -1.53 -10.21
C PHE A 102 10.16 -0.39 -9.68
N GLU A 103 9.49 0.37 -10.55
CA GLU A 103 8.67 1.51 -10.14
C GLU A 103 7.48 1.08 -9.28
N ASP A 104 6.81 -0.01 -9.65
CA ASP A 104 5.69 -0.55 -8.89
C ASP A 104 6.12 -1.01 -7.50
N SER A 105 7.22 -1.75 -7.39
CA SER A 105 7.69 -2.24 -6.10
C SER A 105 8.25 -1.10 -5.23
N TYR A 106 8.92 -0.12 -5.84
CA TYR A 106 9.41 1.07 -5.16
C TYR A 106 8.24 1.86 -4.58
N ALA A 107 7.24 2.18 -5.41
CA ALA A 107 6.11 3.00 -4.99
C ALA A 107 5.28 2.31 -3.90
N SER A 108 4.99 1.03 -4.08
CA SER A 108 4.23 0.25 -3.10
C SER A 108 4.99 0.07 -1.77
N THR A 109 6.29 -0.23 -1.83
CA THR A 109 7.14 -0.38 -0.64
C THR A 109 7.27 0.95 0.10
N LEU A 110 7.53 2.05 -0.61
CA LEU A 110 7.67 3.37 0.00
C LEU A 110 6.36 3.81 0.66
N ARG A 111 5.22 3.68 -0.02
CA ARG A 111 3.90 3.98 0.57
C ARG A 111 3.61 3.13 1.79
N SER A 112 3.92 1.84 1.77
CA SER A 112 3.70 0.96 2.93
C SER A 112 4.55 1.37 4.14
N ARG A 113 5.82 1.74 3.93
CA ARG A 113 6.70 2.25 4.99
C ARG A 113 6.22 3.59 5.55
N ARG A 114 5.81 4.52 4.68
CA ARG A 114 5.25 5.82 5.09
C ARG A 114 3.98 5.66 5.91
N LYS A 115 3.05 4.79 5.48
CA LYS A 115 1.85 4.40 6.24
C LYS A 115 2.19 3.88 7.63
N ARG A 116 3.11 2.91 7.71
CA ARG A 116 3.52 2.33 8.99
C ARG A 116 4.15 3.39 9.89
N SER A 117 4.97 4.26 9.33
CA SER A 117 5.61 5.37 10.04
C SER A 117 4.59 6.36 10.61
N ALA A 118 3.58 6.75 9.80
CA ALA A 118 2.48 7.59 10.25
C ALA A 118 1.64 6.94 11.35
N LEU A 119 1.37 5.64 11.26
CA LEU A 119 0.68 4.90 12.32
C LEU A 119 1.48 4.86 13.62
N VAL A 120 2.79 4.55 13.55
CA VAL A 120 3.66 4.52 14.73
C VAL A 120 3.70 5.89 15.40
N GLY A 121 3.92 6.96 14.62
CA GLY A 121 3.86 8.32 15.13
C GLY A 121 2.51 8.62 15.77
N GLY A 122 1.41 8.32 15.06
CA GLY A 122 0.05 8.57 15.53
C GLY A 122 -0.33 7.83 16.79
N ALA A 123 0.10 6.58 16.95
CA ALA A 123 -0.10 5.81 18.17
C ALA A 123 0.62 6.44 19.36
N ILE A 124 1.89 6.85 19.18
CA ILE A 124 2.67 7.54 20.21
C ILE A 124 2.02 8.88 20.58
N GLY A 125 1.62 9.69 19.58
CA GLY A 125 0.95 10.97 19.80
C GLY A 125 -0.38 10.83 20.53
N THR A 126 -1.18 9.82 20.16
CA THR A 126 -2.45 9.53 20.82
C THR A 126 -2.26 9.11 22.28
N ALA A 127 -1.25 8.26 22.55
CA ALA A 127 -0.92 7.87 23.92
C ALA A 127 -0.47 9.07 24.76
N ALA A 128 0.34 9.97 24.18
CA ALA A 128 0.74 11.22 24.83
C ALA A 128 -0.46 12.12 25.15
N LEU A 129 -1.41 12.28 24.23
CA LEU A 129 -2.64 13.02 24.47
C LEU A 129 -3.45 12.40 25.61
N ALA A 130 -3.61 11.08 25.63
CA ALA A 130 -4.33 10.39 26.70
C ALA A 130 -3.67 10.62 28.07
N ALA A 131 -2.34 10.59 28.15
CA ALA A 131 -1.59 10.90 29.36
C ALA A 131 -1.83 12.35 29.84
N VAL A 132 -1.84 13.32 28.92
CA VAL A 132 -2.15 14.72 29.25
C VAL A 132 -3.58 14.86 29.78
N VAL A 133 -4.56 14.32 29.06
CA VAL A 133 -5.98 14.39 29.45
C VAL A 133 -6.22 13.75 30.82
N THR A 134 -5.65 12.57 31.06
CA THR A 134 -5.78 11.88 32.34
C THR A 134 -5.09 12.63 33.48
N THR A 135 -3.93 13.24 33.23
CA THR A 135 -3.24 14.05 34.24
C THR A 135 -4.03 15.30 34.58
N VAL A 136 -4.53 16.04 33.58
CA VAL A 136 -5.36 17.23 33.78
C VAL A 136 -6.65 16.88 34.54
N TRP A 137 -7.30 15.78 34.14
CA TRP A 137 -8.49 15.28 34.82
C TRP A 137 -8.20 14.92 36.28
N ALA A 138 -7.12 14.18 36.55
CA ALA A 138 -6.74 13.84 37.92
C ALA A 138 -6.48 15.09 38.77
N VAL A 139 -5.75 16.07 38.25
CA VAL A 139 -5.51 17.33 38.98
C VAL A 139 -6.82 18.05 39.31
N TYR A 140 -7.76 18.13 38.35
CA TYR A 140 -9.05 18.80 38.56
C TYR A 140 -9.96 18.13 39.61
N TYR A 141 -9.89 16.80 39.77
CA TYR A 141 -10.76 16.07 40.69
C TYR A 141 -10.16 15.88 42.09
N TYR A 142 -8.84 15.88 42.22
CA TYR A 142 -8.15 15.60 43.48
C TYR A 142 -7.63 16.86 44.21
N TYR A 143 -7.70 18.03 43.57
CA TYR A 143 -7.32 19.33 44.15
C TYR A 143 -8.41 20.37 43.90
#